data_AF-A0A5C4VQY7-F1
#
_entry.id   AF-A0A5C4VQY7-F1
#
_cell.length_a   1.000
_cell.length_b   1.000
_cell.length_c   1.000
_cell.angle_alpha   90.00
_cell.angle_beta   90.00
_cell.angle_gamma   90.00
#
_symmetry.space_group_name_H-M   'P 1'
#
loop_
_entity.id
_entity.type
_entity.pdbx_description
1 polymer ?
#
loop_
_entity_poly.entity_id
_entity_poly.type
_entity_poly.pdbx_seq_one_letter_code
_entity_poly.pdbx_strand_id
1 'polypeptide(L)' 'MKTETNPLGGLDPLVSITELAEYLGVPVKTIYEWRQSGRGPACIHIGRHLKFALSDVQAWLDEQRELPKRRVAEE' A
#
# COMPACT_ATOMS: atom_id res chain seq x y z
N MET A 1 -15.05 -15.92 2.35
CA MET A 1 -14.08 -16.35 3.37
C MET A 1 -13.24 -15.11 3.67
N LYS A 2 -13.63 -14.34 4.69
CA LYS A 2 -13.05 -13.02 4.97
C LYS A 2 -11.83 -13.25 5.86
N THR A 3 -10.66 -12.80 5.43
CA THR A 3 -9.45 -12.79 6.28
C THR A 3 -9.70 -11.82 7.43
N GLU A 4 -10.10 -12.37 8.58
CA GLU A 4 -10.05 -11.67 9.86
C GLU A 4 -8.57 -11.38 10.17
N THR A 5 -8.06 -10.26 9.67
CA THR A 5 -6.92 -9.60 10.27
C THR A 5 -7.42 -8.98 11.56
N ASN A 6 -7.68 -9.83 12.57
CA ASN A 6 -7.98 -9.42 13.92
C ASN A 6 -6.62 -9.22 14.62
N PRO A 7 -6.13 -7.98 14.81
CA PRO A 7 -4.92 -7.79 15.57
C PRO A 7 -5.21 -8.18 17.01
N LEU A 8 -4.54 -9.24 17.46
CA LEU A 8 -4.45 -9.60 18.86
C LEU A 8 -3.82 -8.41 19.61
N GLY A 9 -4.66 -7.56 20.18
CA GLY A 9 -4.36 -6.68 21.32
C GLY A 9 -3.09 -5.82 21.26
N GLY A 10 -2.82 -5.10 20.16
CA GLY A 10 -1.79 -4.04 20.13
C GLY A 10 -0.86 -4.01 18.92
N LEU A 11 -1.08 -4.85 17.91
CA LEU A 11 -0.29 -4.85 16.67
C LEU A 11 -1.01 -4.09 15.55
N ASP A 12 -0.23 -3.41 14.73
CA ASP A 12 -0.73 -2.71 13.54
C ASP A 12 -1.44 -3.70 12.59
N PRO A 13 -2.63 -3.36 12.07
CA PRO A 13 -3.32 -4.21 11.13
C PRO A 13 -2.49 -4.40 9.86
N LEU A 14 -2.17 -5.66 9.58
CA LEU A 14 -1.39 -6.08 8.42
C LEU A 14 -2.32 -6.50 7.28
N VAL A 15 -2.42 -5.69 6.23
CA VAL A 15 -3.26 -5.96 5.05
C VAL A 15 -2.48 -6.67 3.95
N SER A 16 -3.13 -7.57 3.21
CA SER A 16 -2.51 -8.21 2.04
C SER A 16 -2.53 -7.28 0.82
N ILE A 17 -1.75 -7.58 -0.23
CA ILE A 17 -1.76 -6.78 -1.47
C ILE A 17 -3.17 -6.62 -2.09
N THR A 18 -3.99 -7.66 -2.01
CA THR A 18 -5.38 -7.63 -2.49
C THR A 18 -6.27 -6.75 -1.64
N GLU A 19 -6.13 -6.83 -0.31
CA GLU A 19 -6.89 -5.95 0.59
C GLU A 19 -6.44 -4.50 0.47
N LEU A 20 -5.14 -4.27 0.28
CA LEU A 20 -4.60 -2.95 0.00
C LEU A 20 -5.20 -2.36 -1.29
N ALA A 21 -5.27 -3.17 -2.35
CA ALA A 21 -5.92 -2.79 -3.60
C ALA A 21 -7.40 -2.43 -3.41
N GLU A 22 -8.15 -3.25 -2.67
CA GLU A 22 -9.54 -2.96 -2.33
C GLU A 22 -9.69 -1.70 -1.46
N TYR A 23 -8.79 -1.51 -0.49
CA TYR A 23 -8.80 -0.37 0.42
C TYR A 23 -8.51 0.97 -0.29
N LEU A 24 -7.52 0.98 -1.19
CA LEU A 24 -7.18 2.15 -2.02
C LEU A 24 -8.12 2.32 -3.22
N GLY A 25 -8.92 1.31 -3.57
CA GLY A 25 -9.73 1.29 -4.78
C GLY A 25 -8.91 1.22 -6.08
N VAL A 26 -7.66 0.75 -6.00
CA VAL A 26 -6.77 0.58 -7.16
C VAL A 26 -6.59 -0.90 -7.47
N PRO A 27 -6.45 -1.31 -8.74
CA PRO A 27 -6.23 -2.71 -9.03
C PRO A 27 -4.86 -3.19 -8.51
N VAL A 28 -4.78 -4.45 -8.09
CA VAL A 28 -3.53 -5.10 -7.61
C VAL A 28 -2.38 -4.93 -8.59
N LYS A 29 -2.68 -4.90 -9.90
CA LYS A 29 -1.70 -4.64 -10.96
C LYS A 29 -1.00 -3.28 -10.79
N THR A 30 -1.73 -2.23 -10.45
CA THR A 30 -1.18 -0.90 -10.20
C THR A 30 -0.23 -0.92 -9.00
N ILE A 31 -0.55 -1.70 -7.96
CA ILE A 31 0.35 -1.87 -6.81
C ILE A 31 1.65 -2.60 -7.23
N TYR A 32 1.56 -3.63 -8.08
CA TYR A 32 2.75 -4.25 -8.67
C TYR A 32 3.57 -3.26 -9.50
N GLU A 33 2.92 -2.40 -10.28
CA GLU A 33 3.59 -1.35 -11.07
C GLU A 33 4.30 -0.31 -10.18
N TRP A 34 3.67 0.09 -9.07
CA TRP A 34 4.32 0.94 -8.06
C TRP A 34 5.55 0.26 -7.46
N ARG A 35 5.46 -1.05 -7.21
CA ARG A 35 6.60 -1.83 -6.71
C ARG A 35 7.74 -1.88 -7.72
N GLN A 36 7.44 -2.05 -9.00
CA GLN A 36 8.44 -2.03 -10.07
C GLN A 36 9.07 -0.64 -10.23
N SER A 37 8.28 0.42 -10.05
CA SER A 37 8.74 1.81 -10.10
C SER A 37 9.41 2.29 -8.82
N GLY A 38 9.45 1.47 -7.76
CA GLY A 38 9.98 1.87 -6.44
C GLY A 38 9.17 2.95 -5.73
N ARG A 39 7.89 3.14 -6.12
CA ARG A 39 6.97 4.14 -5.54
C ARG A 39 5.82 3.53 -4.75
N GLY A 40 5.98 2.29 -4.28
CA GLY A 40 4.94 1.58 -3.52
C GLY A 40 5.13 1.70 -2.00
N PRO A 41 4.07 1.42 -1.22
CA PRO A 41 4.17 1.37 0.23
C PRO A 41 5.09 0.24 0.69
N ALA A 42 5.72 0.42 1.86
CA ALA A 42 6.61 -0.57 2.43
C ALA A 42 5.86 -1.88 2.69
N CYS A 43 6.44 -2.99 2.24
CA CYS A 43 5.87 -4.33 2.38
C CYS A 43 6.75 -5.21 3.25
N ILE A 44 6.13 -5.93 4.18
CA ILE A 44 6.75 -6.90 5.06
C ILE A 44 6.58 -8.28 4.43
N HIS A 45 7.71 -8.96 4.18
CA HIS A 45 7.71 -10.37 3.80
C HIS A 45 7.47 -11.25 5.02
N ILE A 46 6.29 -11.88 5.10
CA ILE A 46 5.98 -12.92 6.08
C ILE A 46 5.95 -14.27 5.36
N GLY A 47 7.11 -14.92 5.31
CA GLY A 47 7.28 -16.20 4.62
C GLY A 47 6.96 -16.09 3.13
N ARG A 48 5.85 -16.70 2.70
CA ARG A 48 5.36 -16.66 1.31
C ARG A 48 4.33 -15.55 1.06
N HIS A 49 3.92 -14.83 2.10
CA HIS A 49 2.89 -13.81 2.02
C HIS A 49 3.48 -12.41 2.17
N LEU A 50 3.04 -11.52 1.28
CA LEU A 50 3.31 -10.09 1.35
C LEU A 50 2.22 -9.42 2.17
N LYS A 51 2.63 -8.77 3.26
CA LYS A 51 1.74 -7.95 4.08
C LYS A 51 2.22 -6.51 4.12
N PHE A 52 1.29 -5.59 4.29
CA PHE A 52 1.54 -4.16 4.41
C PHE A 52 0.96 -3.73 5.76
N ALA A 53 1.74 -3.04 6.59
CA ALA A 53 1.19 -2.43 7.78
C ALA A 53 0.38 -1.20 7.39
N LEU A 54 -0.76 -1.00 8.03
CA LEU A 54 -1.62 0.15 7.74
C LEU A 54 -0.88 1.47 8.05
N SER A 55 -0.05 1.50 9.10
CA SER A 55 0.84 2.63 9.38
C SER A 55 1.84 2.92 8.25
N ASP A 56 2.46 1.90 7.64
CA ASP A 56 3.37 2.08 6.50
C ASP A 56 2.63 2.60 5.26
N VAL A 57 1.42 2.08 5.01
CA VAL A 57 0.56 2.55 3.92
C VAL A 57 0.16 4.01 4.14
N GLN A 58 -0.15 4.38 5.39
CA GLN A 58 -0.51 5.75 5.74
C GLN A 58 0.68 6.70 5.62
N ALA A 59 1.87 6.29 6.09
CA ALA A 59 3.09 7.06 5.89
C ALA A 59 3.41 7.24 4.41
N TRP A 60 3.30 6.17 3.62
CA TRP A 60 3.47 6.24 2.18
C TRP A 60 2.44 7.15 1.50
N LEU A 61 1.16 7.09 1.92
CA LEU A 61 0.13 8.00 1.43
C LEU A 61 0.44 9.46 1.76
N ASP A 62 1.01 9.73 2.93
CA ASP A 62 1.45 11.07 3.35
C ASP A 62 2.64 11.55 2.51
N GLU A 63 3.62 10.67 2.25
CA GLU A 63 4.75 10.95 1.36
C GLU A 63 4.33 11.14 -0.11
N GLN A 64 3.36 10.36 -0.59
CA GLN A 64 2.75 10.50 -1.92
C GLN A 64 1.71 11.61 -1.98
N ARG A 65 1.38 12.27 -0.87
CA ARG A 65 0.56 13.48 -0.83
C ARG A 65 1.39 14.67 -1.33
N GLU A 66 2.03 14.51 -2.48
CA GLU A 66 2.56 15.59 -3.27
C GLU A 66 1.36 16.40 -3.78
N LEU A 67 1.19 17.60 -3.20
CA LEU A 67 0.44 18.72 -3.76
C LEU A 67 0.57 18.67 -5.29
N PRO A 68 -0.55 18.82 -6.03
CA PRO A 68 -0.66 18.46 -7.43
C PRO A 68 0.62 18.82 -8.16
N LYS A 69 1.37 17.80 -8.58
CA LYS A 69 2.53 17.97 -9.46
C LYS A 69 1.99 18.68 -10.67
N ARG A 70 2.14 20.01 -10.67
CA ARG A 70 1.80 20.88 -11.78
C ARG A 70 2.49 20.21 -12.95
N ARG A 71 1.72 19.63 -13.88
CA ARG A 71 2.27 19.23 -15.18
C ARG A 71 2.87 20.52 -15.73
N VAL A 72 4.16 20.69 -15.58
CA VAL A 72 4.91 21.49 -16.53
C VAL A 72 4.89 20.62 -17.79
N ALA A 73 3.84 20.85 -18.58
CA ALA A 73 3.95 20.67 -20.01
C ALA A 73 5.07 21.63 -20.42
N GLU A 74 6.22 21.06 -20.76
CA GLU A 74 7.27 21.80 -21.43
C GLU A 74 7.17 21.41 -22.91
N GLU A 75 6.93 22.44 -23.72
CA GLU A 75 6.72 22.46 -25.16
C GLU A 75 8.03 22.26 -25.95
#